data_AF-A0A822BKE3-F1
#
_entry.id   AF-A0A822BKE3-F1
#
_cell.length_a   1.000
_cell.length_b   1.000
_cell.length_c   1.000
_cell.angle_alpha   90.00
_cell.angle_beta   90.00
_cell.angle_gamma   90.00
#
_symmetry.space_group_name_H-M   'P 1'
#
loop_
_entity.id
_entity.type
_entity.pdbx_description
1 polymer ?
#
loop_
_entity_poly.entity_id
_entity_poly.type
_entity_poly.pdbx_seq_one_letter_code
_entity_poly.pdbx_strand_id
1 'polypeptide(L)'
;MSAQRLETIGRHIRLSTQYKSEQQRPEYRYTLPNGNLTNEQREFYEKNGFIVIRNLVSPEILERFNKRFQDICTGKVQVFGMTIMKDVAIAKSEFVDGEKAITKIQDFTLDDELFQYCCSPEIVKYIENFTGPNIMAMHTMLINKPPDPGTQTSRHPLHQDLYYFPFRPADRIVCAWTAMQ
;
A
#
# COMPACT_ATOMS: atom_id res chain seq x y z
N MET A 1 39.51 -45.88 -26.95
CA MET A 1 38.47 -44.93 -27.44
C MET A 1 37.13 -44.97 -26.68
N SER A 2 36.83 -46.02 -25.90
CA SER A 2 35.53 -46.14 -25.19
C SER A 2 35.44 -45.33 -23.89
N ALA A 3 36.54 -45.22 -23.13
CA ALA A 3 36.55 -44.56 -21.82
C ALA A 3 36.27 -43.04 -21.89
N GLN A 4 36.91 -42.32 -22.82
CA GLN A 4 36.71 -40.88 -23.02
C GLN A 4 35.27 -40.52 -23.45
N ARG A 5 34.60 -41.40 -24.21
CA ARG A 5 33.19 -41.18 -24.60
C ARG A 5 32.27 -41.31 -23.40
N LEU A 6 32.47 -42.31 -22.54
CA LEU A 6 31.69 -42.49 -21.31
C LEU A 6 31.89 -41.31 -20.35
N GLU A 7 33.12 -40.78 -20.25
CA GLU A 7 33.43 -39.62 -19.42
C GLU A 7 32.74 -38.34 -19.94
N THR A 8 32.72 -38.15 -21.26
CA THR A 8 32.09 -37.01 -21.92
C THR A 8 30.56 -37.05 -21.76
N ILE A 9 29.96 -38.23 -21.91
CA ILE A 9 28.52 -38.46 -21.67
C ILE A 9 28.20 -38.24 -20.18
N GLY A 10 29.05 -38.75 -19.28
CA GLY A 10 28.91 -38.56 -17.83
C GLY A 10 28.98 -37.09 -17.39
N ARG A 11 29.78 -36.25 -18.07
CA ARG A 11 29.80 -34.79 -17.84
C ARG A 11 28.52 -34.12 -18.33
N HIS A 12 28.02 -34.48 -19.52
CA HIS A 12 26.76 -33.91 -20.04
C HIS A 12 25.56 -34.27 -19.16
N ILE A 13 25.49 -35.52 -18.68
CA ILE A 13 24.43 -35.95 -17.76
C ILE A 13 24.51 -35.17 -16.45
N ARG A 14 25.70 -35.02 -15.85
CA ARG A 14 25.87 -34.23 -14.61
C ARG A 14 25.52 -32.74 -14.80
N LEU A 15 25.94 -32.13 -15.90
CA LEU A 15 25.58 -30.75 -16.26
C LEU A 15 24.06 -30.61 -16.45
N SER A 16 23.41 -31.57 -17.11
CA SER A 16 21.95 -31.56 -17.29
C SER A 16 21.18 -31.76 -15.97
N THR A 17 21.79 -32.41 -14.98
CA THR A 17 21.20 -32.62 -13.65
C THR A 17 21.38 -31.39 -12.76
N GLN A 18 22.52 -30.69 -12.88
CA GLN A 18 22.74 -29.37 -12.27
C GLN A 18 21.84 -28.28 -12.87
N TYR A 19 21.60 -28.30 -14.19
CA TYR A 19 20.65 -27.39 -14.85
C TYR A 19 19.19 -27.67 -14.48
N LYS A 20 18.86 -28.89 -14.03
CA LYS A 20 17.50 -29.25 -13.58
C LYS A 20 17.24 -28.93 -12.11
N SER A 21 18.23 -28.49 -11.33
CA SER A 21 18.04 -28.08 -9.93
C SER A 21 17.79 -26.57 -9.75
N GLU A 22 17.85 -25.77 -10.81
CA GLU A 22 17.16 -24.48 -10.81
C GLU A 22 15.67 -24.76 -10.98
N GLN A 23 14.97 -24.99 -9.88
CA GLN A 23 13.51 -24.88 -9.85
C GLN A 23 13.16 -23.55 -10.53
N GLN A 24 12.53 -23.59 -11.70
CA GLN A 24 11.97 -22.40 -12.34
C GLN A 24 11.09 -21.75 -11.29
N ARG A 25 11.57 -20.65 -10.70
CA ARG A 25 10.78 -19.87 -9.75
C ARG A 25 9.51 -19.46 -10.51
N PRO A 26 8.32 -19.62 -9.93
CA PRO A 26 7.10 -19.19 -10.58
C PRO A 26 7.25 -17.73 -11.03
N GLU A 27 6.90 -17.46 -12.28
CA GLU A 27 6.91 -16.10 -12.81
C GLU A 27 5.77 -15.33 -12.14
N TYR A 28 6.14 -14.46 -11.19
CA TYR A 28 5.21 -13.65 -10.42
C TYR A 28 4.77 -12.43 -11.22
N ARG A 29 3.47 -12.20 -11.31
CA ARG A 29 2.88 -11.15 -12.13
C ARG A 29 2.86 -9.81 -11.41
N TYR A 30 2.42 -9.81 -10.16
CA TYR A 30 2.18 -8.59 -9.37
C TYR A 30 3.38 -8.17 -8.52
N THR A 31 4.27 -9.12 -8.16
CA THR A 31 5.42 -8.87 -7.28
C THR A 31 6.77 -9.09 -7.95
N LEU A 32 7.70 -8.16 -7.73
CA LEU A 32 9.07 -8.21 -8.20
C LEU A 32 9.96 -9.06 -7.27
N PRO A 33 10.99 -9.74 -7.82
CA PRO A 33 11.83 -10.68 -7.07
C PRO A 33 12.77 -10.03 -6.06
N ASN A 34 13.03 -8.74 -6.17
CA ASN A 34 13.96 -8.01 -5.33
C ASN A 34 13.17 -7.12 -4.37
N GLY A 35 13.18 -7.45 -3.08
CA GLY A 35 12.64 -6.60 -2.02
C GLY A 35 12.37 -7.36 -0.73
N ASN A 36 11.50 -6.84 0.12
CA ASN A 36 11.35 -7.24 1.52
C ASN A 36 10.25 -8.28 1.77
N LEU A 37 9.54 -8.72 0.73
CA LEU A 37 8.53 -9.77 0.86
C LEU A 37 9.15 -11.17 0.82
N THR A 38 8.72 -12.04 1.75
CA THR A 38 9.06 -13.48 1.69
C THR A 38 8.37 -14.15 0.50
N ASN A 39 8.82 -15.35 0.12
CA ASN A 39 8.16 -16.11 -0.95
C ASN A 39 6.70 -16.43 -0.60
N GLU A 40 6.40 -16.80 0.66
CA GLU A 40 5.00 -17.08 1.05
C GLU A 40 4.13 -15.81 0.96
N GLN A 41 4.69 -14.66 1.34
CA GLN A 41 4.01 -13.37 1.22
C GLN A 41 3.71 -13.01 -0.23
N ARG A 42 4.65 -13.27 -1.14
CA ARG A 42 4.46 -13.06 -2.58
C ARG A 42 3.42 -14.00 -3.15
N GLU A 43 3.51 -15.30 -2.86
CA GLU A 43 2.51 -16.28 -3.28
C GLU A 43 1.10 -15.93 -2.77
N PHE A 44 1.00 -15.46 -1.53
CA PHE A 44 -0.25 -14.98 -0.97
C PHE A 44 -0.79 -13.78 -1.75
N TYR A 45 0.04 -12.76 -1.99
CA TYR A 45 -0.38 -11.57 -2.72
C TYR A 45 -0.82 -11.92 -4.16
N GLU A 46 -0.09 -12.81 -4.83
CA GLU A 46 -0.38 -13.21 -6.21
C GLU A 46 -1.73 -13.92 -6.34
N LYS A 47 -2.10 -14.68 -5.31
CA LYS A 47 -3.38 -15.36 -5.24
C LYS A 47 -4.53 -14.44 -4.82
N ASN A 48 -4.29 -13.49 -3.91
CA ASN A 48 -5.35 -12.78 -3.20
C ASN A 48 -5.46 -11.28 -3.51
N GLY A 49 -4.43 -10.67 -4.10
CA GLY A 49 -4.38 -9.24 -4.43
C GLY A 49 -4.16 -8.31 -3.24
N PHE A 50 -3.86 -8.84 -2.05
CA PHE A 50 -3.54 -8.05 -0.86
C PHE A 50 -2.54 -8.77 0.04
N ILE A 51 -1.94 -8.03 0.97
CA ILE A 51 -1.10 -8.56 2.04
C ILE A 51 -1.20 -7.66 3.28
N VAL A 52 -1.01 -8.23 4.47
CA VAL A 52 -1.00 -7.51 5.74
C VAL A 52 0.39 -7.61 6.36
N ILE A 53 1.05 -6.46 6.54
CA ILE A 53 2.29 -6.34 7.31
C ILE A 53 1.93 -5.74 8.66
N ARG A 54 2.08 -6.53 9.73
CA ARG A 54 1.67 -6.12 11.08
C ARG A 54 2.71 -5.20 11.71
N ASN A 55 2.23 -4.24 12.50
CA ASN A 55 3.06 -3.35 13.31
C ASN A 55 4.13 -2.60 12.51
N LEU A 56 3.82 -2.24 11.25
CA LEU A 56 4.77 -1.60 10.34
C LEU A 56 5.01 -0.12 10.66
N VAL A 57 3.94 0.58 11.06
CA VAL A 57 4.01 1.99 11.47
C VAL A 57 3.91 2.05 12.98
N SER A 58 4.85 2.77 13.61
CA SER A 58 4.94 2.81 15.07
C SER A 58 3.79 3.63 15.68
N PRO A 59 3.33 3.30 16.91
CA PRO A 59 2.28 4.06 17.59
C PRO A 59 2.59 5.56 17.70
N GLU A 60 3.86 5.93 17.87
CA GLU A 60 4.30 7.33 17.98
C GLU A 60 4.08 8.09 16.67
N ILE A 61 4.29 7.44 15.52
CA ILE A 61 4.01 8.03 14.20
C ILE A 61 2.50 8.15 13.98
N LEU A 62 1.73 7.13 14.35
CA LEU A 62 0.27 7.17 14.24
C LEU A 62 -0.32 8.32 15.07
N GLU A 63 0.18 8.52 16.29
CA GLU A 63 -0.26 9.62 17.15
C GLU A 63 0.10 11.00 16.56
N ARG A 64 1.27 11.14 15.93
CA ARG A 64 1.63 12.37 15.21
C ARG A 64 0.66 12.66 14.07
N PHE A 65 0.28 11.65 13.29
CA PHE A 65 -0.69 11.82 12.21
C PHE A 65 -2.09 12.12 12.73
N ASN A 66 -2.53 11.49 13.82
CA ASN A 66 -3.79 11.82 14.50
C ASN A 66 -3.81 13.28 14.94
N LYS A 67 -2.75 13.75 15.60
CA LYS A 67 -2.63 15.14 16.03
C LYS A 67 -2.63 16.12 14.85
N ARG A 68 -1.88 15.82 13.78
CA ARG A 68 -1.88 16.66 12.57
C ARG A 68 -3.27 16.73 11.93
N PHE A 69 -3.97 15.60 11.87
CA PHE A 69 -5.36 15.56 11.40
C PHE A 69 -6.28 16.44 12.24
N GLN A 70 -6.18 16.38 13.58
CA GLN A 70 -6.93 17.26 14.48
C GLN A 70 -6.63 18.75 14.28
N ASP A 71 -5.36 19.10 14.08
CA ASP A 71 -4.95 20.48 13.83
C ASP A 71 -5.46 20.99 12.47
N ILE A 72 -5.56 20.13 11.45
CA ILE A 72 -6.24 20.43 10.18
C ILE A 72 -7.75 20.61 10.41
N CYS A 73 -8.37 19.70 11.15
CA CYS A 73 -9.81 19.73 11.42
C CYS A 73 -10.26 20.98 12.19
N THR A 74 -9.42 21.47 13.10
CA THR A 74 -9.64 22.69 13.88
C THR A 74 -9.20 23.96 13.16
N GLY A 75 -8.61 23.85 11.96
CA GLY A 75 -8.18 24.97 11.14
C GLY A 75 -6.87 25.64 11.59
N LYS A 76 -6.16 25.06 12.58
CA LYS A 76 -4.83 25.52 12.99
C LYS A 76 -3.78 25.29 11.91
N VAL A 77 -3.97 24.25 11.09
CA VAL A 77 -3.15 23.93 9.93
C VAL A 77 -4.02 24.03 8.69
N GLN A 78 -3.52 24.76 7.69
CA GLN A 78 -4.14 24.87 6.37
C GLN A 78 -3.10 24.52 5.32
N VAL A 79 -3.46 23.62 4.42
CA VAL A 79 -2.54 23.10 3.40
C VAL A 79 -3.13 23.43 2.04
N PHE A 80 -2.34 24.08 1.20
CA PHE A 80 -2.76 24.44 -0.14
C PHE A 80 -3.04 23.18 -0.98
N GLY A 81 -4.14 23.18 -1.72
CA GLY A 81 -4.52 22.06 -2.60
C GLY A 81 -5.13 20.86 -1.89
N MET A 82 -5.17 20.83 -0.55
CA MET A 82 -5.80 19.75 0.21
C MET A 82 -7.32 19.82 0.10
N THR A 83 -7.95 18.68 -0.19
CA THR A 83 -9.42 18.56 -0.24
C THR A 83 -9.93 18.04 1.10
N ILE A 84 -10.80 18.81 1.78
CA ILE A 84 -11.43 18.42 3.06
C ILE A 84 -12.90 18.08 2.81
N MET A 85 -13.27 16.82 3.02
CA MET A 85 -14.66 16.36 2.91
C MET A 85 -15.36 16.45 4.26
N LYS A 86 -16.44 17.23 4.30
CA LYS A 86 -17.31 17.38 5.48
C LYS A 86 -18.65 16.73 5.19
N ASP A 87 -19.14 15.93 6.14
CA ASP A 87 -20.52 15.48 6.09
C ASP A 87 -21.45 16.62 6.55
N VAL A 88 -22.24 17.13 5.60
CA VAL A 88 -23.14 18.26 5.83
C VAL A 88 -24.25 17.93 6.84
N ALA A 89 -24.66 16.66 6.94
CA ALA A 89 -25.66 16.24 7.92
C ALA A 89 -25.09 16.27 9.35
N ILE A 90 -23.82 15.90 9.51
CA ILE A 90 -23.10 15.95 10.79
C ILE A 90 -22.75 17.40 11.16
N ALA A 91 -22.29 18.19 10.19
CA ALA A 91 -21.88 19.59 10.40
C ALA A 91 -23.02 20.53 10.83
N LYS A 92 -24.28 20.17 10.55
CA LYS A 92 -25.46 20.94 10.97
C LYS A 92 -25.93 20.62 12.39
N SER A 93 -25.39 19.59 13.03
CA SER A 93 -25.67 19.34 14.44
C SER A 93 -24.79 20.25 15.29
N GLU A 94 -25.40 21.09 16.12
CA GLU A 94 -24.71 22.09 16.97
C GLU A 94 -23.77 21.48 18.04
N PHE A 95 -23.62 20.15 18.06
CA PHE A 95 -22.98 19.39 19.13
C PHE A 95 -21.79 18.54 18.67
N VAL A 96 -21.29 18.73 17.44
CA VAL A 96 -20.22 17.88 16.90
C VAL A 96 -18.93 18.66 16.71
N ASP A 97 -17.90 18.25 17.46
CA ASP A 97 -16.51 18.72 17.31
C ASP A 97 -16.10 18.70 15.84
N GLY A 98 -15.42 19.75 15.37
CA GLY A 98 -15.05 19.93 13.96
C GLY A 98 -14.34 18.73 13.31
N GLU A 99 -13.66 17.91 14.11
CA GLU A 99 -13.02 16.65 13.69
C GLU A 99 -14.03 15.58 13.25
N LYS A 100 -15.12 15.39 13.99
CA LYS A 100 -16.13 14.34 13.72
C LYS A 100 -17.00 14.66 12.50
N ALA A 101 -17.05 15.93 12.09
CA ALA A 101 -17.71 16.35 10.86
C ALA A 101 -16.85 16.13 9.61
N ILE A 102 -15.53 16.01 9.75
CA ILE A 102 -14.60 15.75 8.65
C ILE A 102 -14.43 14.25 8.49
N THR A 103 -14.91 13.72 7.37
CA THR A 103 -14.94 12.27 7.11
C THR A 103 -13.77 11.79 6.25
N LYS A 104 -13.13 12.71 5.53
CA LYS A 104 -11.96 12.42 4.70
C LYS A 104 -11.15 13.68 4.42
N ILE A 105 -9.84 13.55 4.37
CA ILE A 105 -8.96 14.49 3.67
C ILE A 105 -8.27 13.78 2.50
N GLN A 106 -8.11 14.49 1.39
CA GLN A 106 -7.36 14.04 0.20
C GLN A 106 -6.31 15.07 -0.19
N ASP A 107 -5.36 14.67 -1.04
CA ASP A 107 -4.37 15.56 -1.64
C ASP A 107 -3.46 16.26 -0.60
N PHE A 108 -3.04 15.53 0.43
CA PHE A 108 -2.14 16.02 1.49
C PHE A 108 -0.66 15.99 1.10
N THR A 109 -0.33 15.91 -0.19
CA THR A 109 1.07 15.82 -0.66
C THR A 109 1.94 17.01 -0.30
N LEU A 110 1.33 18.17 -0.04
CA LEU A 110 2.00 19.39 0.42
C LEU A 110 1.97 19.58 1.95
N ASP A 111 1.44 18.62 2.71
CA ASP A 111 1.51 18.65 4.18
C ASP A 111 2.79 17.95 4.66
N ASP A 112 3.68 18.71 5.33
CA ASP A 112 5.00 18.23 5.73
C ASP A 112 4.97 17.05 6.73
N GLU A 113 3.89 16.89 7.50
CA GLU A 113 3.76 15.79 8.47
C GLU A 113 3.10 14.58 7.84
N LEU A 114 1.90 14.71 7.26
CA LEU A 114 1.16 13.59 6.66
C LEU A 114 1.91 12.99 5.48
N PHE A 115 2.64 13.82 4.70
CA PHE A 115 3.43 13.31 3.58
C PHE A 115 4.62 12.44 4.02
N GLN A 116 5.05 12.51 5.30
CA GLN A 116 6.06 11.57 5.83
C GLN A 116 5.59 10.11 5.73
N TYR A 117 4.29 9.84 5.70
CA TYR A 117 3.76 8.50 5.43
C TYR A 117 4.23 7.97 4.07
N CYS A 118 4.17 8.81 3.03
CA CYS A 118 4.60 8.47 1.68
C CYS A 118 6.12 8.33 1.56
N CYS A 119 6.89 9.04 2.39
CA CYS A 119 8.35 8.99 2.42
C CYS A 119 8.93 7.95 3.41
N SER A 120 8.08 7.25 4.17
CA SER A 120 8.53 6.33 5.22
C SER A 120 9.33 5.17 4.63
N PRO A 121 10.62 4.98 5.02
CA PRO A 121 11.43 3.86 4.53
C PRO A 121 10.80 2.50 4.85
N GLU A 122 10.12 2.40 5.98
CA GLU A 122 9.43 1.17 6.41
C GLU A 122 8.29 0.78 5.47
N ILE A 123 7.61 1.75 4.85
CA ILE A 123 6.55 1.51 3.88
C ILE A 123 7.15 1.34 2.48
N VAL A 124 8.00 2.27 2.07
CA VAL A 124 8.61 2.35 0.73
C VAL A 124 9.33 1.06 0.36
N LYS A 125 10.01 0.42 1.32
CA LYS A 125 10.72 -0.85 1.11
C LYS A 125 9.81 -2.01 0.70
N TYR A 126 8.52 -1.97 1.04
CA TYR A 126 7.52 -2.93 0.57
C TYR A 126 6.86 -2.48 -0.73
N ILE A 127 6.67 -1.17 -0.93
CA ILE A 127 6.11 -0.61 -2.18
C ILE A 127 6.99 -0.92 -3.39
N GLU A 128 8.31 -0.90 -3.20
CA GLU A 128 9.29 -1.24 -4.23
C GLU A 128 9.08 -2.65 -4.80
N ASN A 129 8.61 -3.61 -3.99
CA ASN A 129 8.28 -4.97 -4.45
C ASN A 129 7.16 -5.00 -5.51
N PHE A 130 6.36 -3.95 -5.65
CA PHE A 130 5.26 -3.90 -6.62
C PHE A 130 5.58 -2.96 -7.77
N THR A 131 6.07 -1.76 -7.44
CA THR A 131 6.24 -0.64 -8.38
C THR A 131 7.62 -0.61 -9.03
N GLY A 132 8.62 -1.24 -8.41
CA GLY A 132 10.04 -1.05 -8.74
C GLY A 132 10.63 0.19 -8.05
N PRO A 133 11.90 0.53 -8.34
CA PRO A 133 12.64 1.54 -7.58
C PRO A 133 12.19 2.98 -7.84
N ASN A 134 11.46 3.24 -8.93
CA ASN A 134 10.98 4.57 -9.31
C ASN A 134 9.55 4.78 -8.80
N ILE A 135 9.44 5.25 -7.56
CA ILE A 135 8.17 5.30 -6.83
C ILE A 135 7.56 6.70 -6.90
N MET A 136 6.25 6.78 -7.15
CA MET A 136 5.49 8.02 -7.16
C MET A 136 4.25 7.90 -6.26
N ALA A 137 4.05 8.87 -5.36
CA ALA A 137 2.83 9.00 -4.59
C ALA A 137 1.74 9.68 -5.44
N MET A 138 0.81 8.88 -5.98
CA MET A 138 -0.21 9.35 -6.93
C MET A 138 -1.47 9.90 -6.27
N HIS A 139 -1.88 9.32 -5.15
CA HIS A 139 -3.10 9.70 -4.46
C HIS A 139 -2.95 9.48 -2.96
N THR A 140 -3.35 10.48 -2.17
CA THR A 140 -3.19 10.50 -0.72
C THR A 140 -4.54 10.70 -0.06
N MET A 141 -4.88 9.86 0.91
CA MET A 141 -6.14 9.94 1.65
C MET A 141 -5.94 9.61 3.13
N LEU A 142 -6.62 10.34 4.01
CA LEU A 142 -6.84 9.96 5.40
C LEU A 142 -8.36 9.95 5.61
N ILE A 143 -8.89 8.79 6.02
CA ILE A 143 -10.32 8.51 6.05
C ILE A 143 -10.75 8.38 7.51
N ASN A 144 -11.54 9.34 7.98
CA ASN A 144 -12.13 9.35 9.31
C ASN A 144 -13.59 8.88 9.22
N LYS A 145 -13.81 7.57 9.24
CA LYS A 145 -15.16 7.03 9.11
C LYS A 145 -15.99 7.40 10.35
N PRO A 146 -17.14 8.09 10.19
CA PRO A 146 -18.01 8.37 11.31
C PRO A 146 -18.63 7.07 11.84
N PRO A 147 -19.04 7.01 13.11
CA PRO A 147 -19.81 5.89 13.64
C PRO A 147 -21.09 5.69 12.82
N ASP A 148 -21.42 4.44 12.48
CA ASP A 148 -22.68 4.12 11.81
C ASP A 148 -23.84 4.34 12.79
N PRO A 149 -24.81 5.23 12.49
CA PRO A 149 -26.00 5.41 13.34
C PRO A 149 -26.99 4.23 13.26
N GLY A 150 -26.59 3.10 12.66
CA GLY A 150 -27.40 1.89 12.48
C GLY A 150 -28.19 1.88 11.18
N THR A 151 -27.95 2.84 10.29
CA THR A 151 -28.65 2.97 9.00
C THR A 151 -27.87 2.36 7.84
N GLN A 152 -26.65 1.84 8.09
CA GLN A 152 -25.73 1.29 7.07
C GLN A 152 -25.33 2.31 5.99
N THR A 153 -25.64 3.60 6.19
CA THR A 153 -25.33 4.68 5.24
C THR A 153 -23.86 5.05 5.23
N SER A 154 -23.08 4.68 6.25
CA SER A 154 -21.63 4.82 6.30
C SER A 154 -20.88 3.72 5.53
N ARG A 155 -21.59 2.72 4.98
CA ARG A 155 -20.95 1.67 4.16
C ARG A 155 -20.43 2.29 2.88
N HIS A 156 -19.11 2.23 2.73
CA HIS A 156 -18.47 2.57 1.47
C HIS A 156 -18.80 1.47 0.45
N PRO A 157 -19.48 1.79 -0.68
CA PRO A 157 -19.82 0.78 -1.67
C PRO A 157 -18.58 0.05 -2.19
N LEU A 158 -18.76 -1.21 -2.58
CA LEU A 158 -17.70 -1.97 -3.22
C LEU A 158 -17.31 -1.28 -4.53
N HIS A 159 -16.00 -1.08 -4.72
CA HIS A 159 -15.42 -0.47 -5.91
C HIS A 159 -13.97 -0.95 -6.09
N GLN A 160 -13.35 -0.53 -7.18
CA GLN A 160 -11.93 -0.74 -7.45
C GLN A 160 -11.26 0.61 -7.69
N ASP A 161 -10.21 0.92 -6.95
CA ASP A 161 -9.48 2.20 -7.04
C ASP A 161 -9.03 2.51 -8.48
N LEU A 162 -8.64 1.48 -9.23
CA LEU A 162 -8.17 1.59 -10.62
C LEU A 162 -9.19 2.23 -11.56
N TYR A 163 -10.49 2.22 -11.23
CA TYR A 163 -11.53 2.94 -11.97
C TYR A 163 -11.24 4.45 -12.03
N TYR A 164 -10.69 5.02 -10.96
CA TYR A 164 -10.37 6.45 -10.85
C TYR A 164 -8.98 6.80 -11.39
N PHE A 165 -8.13 5.82 -11.70
CA PHE A 165 -6.75 6.06 -12.12
C PHE A 165 -6.61 5.98 -13.64
N PRO A 166 -6.31 7.09 -14.34
CA PRO A 166 -6.12 7.12 -15.79
C PRO A 166 -4.69 6.71 -16.21
N PHE A 167 -4.02 5.86 -15.43
CA PHE A 167 -2.65 5.41 -15.71
C PHE A 167 -2.50 3.89 -15.50
N ARG A 168 -1.51 3.30 -16.17
CA ARG A 168 -1.27 1.85 -16.32
C ARG A 168 0.25 1.59 -16.43
N PRO A 169 0.73 0.33 -16.28
CA PRO A 169 -0.01 -0.91 -16.03
C PRO A 169 -0.56 -1.04 -14.61
N ALA A 170 -1.71 -1.72 -14.46
CA ALA A 170 -2.38 -1.91 -13.17
C ALA A 170 -1.51 -2.68 -12.16
N ASP A 171 -0.75 -3.66 -12.65
CA ASP A 171 0.09 -4.55 -11.84
C ASP A 171 1.32 -3.83 -11.25
N ARG A 172 1.52 -2.54 -11.58
CA ARG A 172 2.55 -1.66 -11.02
C ARG A 172 1.94 -0.49 -10.23
N ILE A 173 0.70 -0.65 -9.78
CA ILE A 173 0.00 0.28 -8.90
C ILE A 173 -0.36 -0.48 -7.63
N VAL A 174 -0.01 0.07 -6.47
CA VAL A 174 -0.30 -0.54 -5.17
C VAL A 174 -0.79 0.52 -4.19
N CYS A 175 -1.75 0.15 -3.35
CA CYS A 175 -2.23 0.97 -2.24
C CYS A 175 -1.55 0.52 -0.95
N ALA A 176 -0.97 1.47 -0.20
CA ALA A 176 -0.57 1.25 1.19
C ALA A 176 -1.62 1.87 2.12
N TRP A 177 -2.35 1.02 2.82
CA TRP A 177 -3.37 1.42 3.79
C TRP A 177 -2.96 1.00 5.20
N THR A 178 -2.92 1.95 6.13
CA THR A 178 -2.54 1.72 7.53
C THR A 178 -3.69 2.04 8.47
N ALA A 179 -4.00 1.12 9.36
CA ALA A 179 -4.95 1.36 10.46
C ALA A 179 -4.33 2.34 11.45
N MET A 180 -5.09 3.37 11.82
CA MET A 180 -4.72 4.33 12.86
C MET A 180 -5.40 4.04 14.20
N GLN A 181 -6.39 3.14 14.21
CA GLN A 181 -7.15 2.64 15.36
C GLN A 181 -7.80 1.28 15.04
#